data_AF-A0A7W3ZDX3-F1
#
_entry.id   AF-A0A7W3ZDX3-F1
#
_cell.length_a   1.000
_cell.length_b   1.000
_cell.length_c   1.000
_cell.angle_alpha   90.00
_cell.angle_beta   90.00
_cell.angle_gamma   90.00
#
_symmetry.space_group_name_H-M   'P 1'
#
loop_
_entity.id
_entity.type
_entity.pdbx_description
1 polymer ?
#
loop_
_entity_poly.entity_id
_entity_poly.type
_entity_poly.pdbx_seq_one_letter_code
_entity_poly.pdbx_strand_id
1 'polypeptide(L)'
;MAPPSRRRSGGISLGPLPVVNLVVLEVGVAIGLVLLAINMQLKYVAIGVAAVGLIFAFLRVGGRWFTQWLALTLRYRFRSHGRVATPPPPTSIEELAEESAVTGPEDARVSLLRLAVPDLVVAHAVDHERQEVGIAWNDGTWTAVLLVEPMPAMISQAGGAPSLPLSALAPCLEDRGVLLDSIQMIWHSYPGSAAMPADAPALSSYLEVLGPLPAAARRTTWIAVRLDPRRCPEAIRERGGGVVGAHRAMIGALSRVRNALESQGVPTRPLDPDELLRASISAAELTAVAGSNEKVSLQESWTGVTAAGIGHSSYAITGWPKGKISGSLNGLTSVRALSATVAMAISPSADEGRIGLRGVVRLSARNPRELDAADQRLQSIAERLDVDLTPMKGMQISAFSATLPIGGTA
;
A
#
# COMPACT_ATOMS: atom_id res chain seq x y z
N MET A 1 -2.53 -25.35 14.42
CA MET A 1 -1.17 -24.78 14.28
C MET A 1 -1.12 -24.11 12.91
N ALA A 2 -1.20 -22.78 12.83
CA ALA A 2 -1.13 -22.09 11.54
C ALA A 2 0.28 -22.29 10.95
N PRO A 3 0.42 -22.64 9.66
CA PRO A 3 1.73 -22.79 9.05
C PRO A 3 2.48 -21.45 9.12
N PRO A 4 3.83 -21.48 9.22
CA PRO A 4 4.63 -20.26 9.30
C PRO A 4 4.37 -19.38 8.08
N SER A 5 4.13 -18.09 8.31
CA SER A 5 3.97 -17.08 7.28
C SER A 5 5.22 -17.05 6.40
N ARG A 6 5.11 -17.55 5.16
CA ARG A 6 6.20 -17.46 4.18
C ARG A 6 6.22 -16.04 3.61
N ARG A 7 7.20 -15.24 4.05
CA ARG A 7 7.55 -13.96 3.43
C ARG A 7 7.99 -14.23 1.98
N ARG A 8 7.14 -13.94 0.98
CA ARG A 8 7.59 -13.89 -0.42
C ARG A 8 8.50 -12.68 -0.58
N SER A 9 9.82 -12.91 -0.64
CA SER A 9 10.74 -11.92 -1.20
C SER A 9 10.50 -11.82 -2.69
N GLY A 10 10.32 -10.61 -3.24
CA GLY A 10 10.04 -10.37 -4.66
C GLY A 10 11.18 -10.68 -5.63
N GLY A 11 11.95 -11.74 -5.40
CA GLY A 11 13.00 -12.25 -6.27
C GLY A 11 12.96 -13.77 -6.38
N ILE A 12 13.58 -14.31 -7.43
CA ILE A 12 13.73 -15.76 -7.63
C ILE A 12 14.51 -16.31 -6.42
N SER A 13 13.91 -17.24 -5.71
CA SER A 13 14.49 -17.92 -4.54
C SER A 13 14.50 -19.42 -4.80
N LEU A 14 15.59 -20.07 -4.41
CA LEU A 14 15.70 -21.53 -4.40
C LEU A 14 15.55 -21.97 -2.93
N GLY A 15 14.35 -22.40 -2.56
CA GLY A 15 14.01 -22.71 -1.17
C GLY A 15 14.05 -21.46 -0.27
N PRO A 16 14.69 -21.50 0.92
CA PRO A 16 14.74 -20.37 1.84
C PRO A 16 15.78 -19.29 1.47
N LEU A 17 16.62 -19.53 0.45
CA LEU A 17 17.72 -18.64 0.07
C LEU A 17 17.41 -17.89 -1.24
N PRO A 18 17.67 -16.57 -1.31
CA PRO A 18 17.66 -15.83 -2.57
C PRO A 18 18.72 -16.38 -3.52
N VAL A 19 18.39 -16.50 -4.82
CA VAL A 19 19.35 -16.98 -5.85
C VAL A 19 20.64 -16.14 -5.86
N VAL A 20 20.54 -14.83 -5.60
CA VAL A 20 21.70 -13.93 -5.53
C VAL A 20 22.69 -14.35 -4.44
N ASN A 21 22.24 -14.92 -3.32
CA ASN A 21 23.15 -15.39 -2.26
C ASN A 21 23.93 -16.61 -2.73
N LEU A 22 23.30 -17.49 -3.51
CA LEU A 22 23.96 -18.63 -4.13
C LEU A 22 25.03 -18.15 -5.12
N VAL A 23 24.70 -17.17 -5.95
CA VAL A 23 25.66 -16.58 -6.91
C VAL A 23 26.85 -15.93 -6.20
N VAL A 24 26.64 -15.20 -5.10
CA VAL A 24 27.74 -14.61 -4.31
C VAL A 24 28.66 -15.70 -3.74
N LEU A 25 28.08 -16.81 -3.29
CA LEU A 25 28.83 -17.95 -2.78
C LEU A 25 29.62 -18.64 -3.90
N GLU A 26 28.99 -18.89 -5.06
CA GLU A 26 29.64 -19.48 -6.24
C GLU A 26 30.80 -18.61 -6.74
N VAL A 27 30.60 -17.29 -6.84
CA VAL A 27 31.66 -16.35 -7.24
C VAL A 27 32.80 -16.33 -6.23
N GLY A 28 32.50 -16.30 -4.93
CA GLY A 28 33.53 -16.34 -3.88
C GLY A 28 34.39 -17.62 -3.93
N VAL A 29 33.75 -18.77 -4.13
CA VAL A 29 34.44 -20.07 -4.27
C VAL A 29 35.23 -20.12 -5.59
N ALA A 30 34.65 -19.67 -6.70
CA ALA A 30 35.32 -19.65 -8.00
C ALA A 30 36.58 -18.78 -7.99
N ILE A 31 36.51 -17.58 -7.41
CA ILE A 31 37.69 -16.71 -7.26
C ILE A 31 38.74 -17.40 -6.37
N GLY A 32 38.33 -18.03 -5.26
CA GLY A 32 39.23 -18.80 -4.41
C GLY A 32 39.95 -19.93 -5.16
N LEU A 33 39.23 -20.69 -5.99
CA LEU A 33 39.80 -21.77 -6.80
C LEU A 33 40.75 -21.25 -7.88
N VAL A 34 40.41 -20.14 -8.55
CA VAL A 34 41.29 -19.49 -9.54
C VAL A 34 42.60 -19.03 -8.89
N LEU A 35 42.53 -18.41 -7.71
CA LEU A 35 43.72 -17.99 -6.98
C LEU A 35 44.63 -19.18 -6.61
N LEU A 36 44.04 -20.30 -6.22
CA LEU A 36 44.78 -21.53 -5.91
C LEU A 36 45.40 -22.17 -7.15
N ALA A 37 44.73 -22.09 -8.30
CA ALA A 37 45.25 -22.56 -9.59
C ALA A 37 46.42 -21.72 -10.10
N ILE A 38 46.42 -20.41 -9.81
CA ILE A 38 47.52 -19.50 -10.19
C ILE A 38 48.77 -19.75 -9.33
N ASN A 39 48.62 -19.80 -8.00
CA ASN A 39 49.76 -19.99 -7.10
C ASN A 39 49.34 -20.57 -5.74
N MET A 40 49.91 -21.72 -5.38
CA MET A 40 49.64 -22.43 -4.12
C MET A 40 50.05 -21.64 -2.86
N GLN A 41 50.95 -20.66 -2.98
CA GLN A 41 51.31 -19.76 -1.88
C GLN A 41 50.15 -18.82 -1.48
N LEU A 42 49.18 -18.59 -2.37
CA LEU A 42 47.99 -17.76 -2.12
C LEU A 42 46.88 -18.51 -1.35
N LYS A 43 47.12 -19.72 -0.86
CA LYS A 43 46.11 -20.55 -0.17
C LYS A 43 45.35 -19.81 0.95
N TYR A 44 46.03 -18.99 1.75
CA TYR A 44 45.40 -18.23 2.82
C TYR A 44 44.52 -17.09 2.28
N VAL A 45 44.93 -16.46 1.17
CA VAL A 45 44.13 -15.42 0.49
C VAL A 45 42.89 -16.05 -0.16
N ALA A 46 43.04 -17.20 -0.81
CA ALA A 46 41.93 -17.95 -1.41
C ALA A 46 40.88 -18.37 -0.36
N ILE A 47 41.33 -18.91 0.78
CA ILE A 47 40.46 -19.24 1.91
C ILE A 47 39.77 -17.98 2.44
N GLY A 48 40.50 -16.87 2.58
CA GLY A 48 39.96 -15.58 3.01
C GLY A 48 38.83 -15.09 2.09
N VAL A 49 39.03 -15.12 0.77
CA VAL A 49 38.02 -14.68 -0.21
C VAL A 49 36.78 -15.57 -0.17
N ALA A 50 36.95 -16.90 -0.11
CA ALA A 50 35.84 -17.83 -0.01
C ALA A 50 35.06 -17.63 1.31
N ALA A 51 35.77 -17.43 2.43
CA ALA A 51 35.17 -17.15 3.73
C ALA A 51 34.41 -15.82 3.74
N VAL A 52 34.94 -14.77 3.10
CA VAL A 52 34.24 -13.48 2.95
C VAL A 52 32.97 -13.64 2.11
N GLY A 53 33.04 -14.39 1.00
CA GLY A 53 31.86 -14.71 0.18
C GLY A 53 30.78 -15.43 0.98
N LEU A 54 31.18 -16.42 1.81
CA LEU A 54 30.29 -17.14 2.71
C LEU A 54 29.68 -16.21 3.78
N ILE A 55 30.48 -15.35 4.40
CA ILE A 55 30.00 -14.37 5.37
C ILE A 55 28.95 -13.46 4.72
N PHE A 56 29.22 -12.87 3.55
CA PHE A 56 28.24 -11.99 2.89
C PHE A 56 26.99 -12.72 2.41
N ALA A 57 27.10 -13.97 1.99
CA ALA A 57 25.94 -14.78 1.59
C ALA A 57 24.99 -15.08 2.75
N PHE A 58 25.50 -15.23 3.97
CA PHE A 58 24.72 -15.59 5.16
C PHE A 58 24.50 -14.44 6.15
N LEU A 59 25.17 -13.30 5.98
CA LEU A 59 25.00 -12.15 6.85
C LEU A 59 23.56 -11.60 6.76
N ARG A 60 22.91 -11.48 7.91
CA ARG A 60 21.59 -10.85 8.05
C ARG A 60 21.73 -9.49 8.71
N VAL A 61 21.20 -8.46 8.05
CA VAL A 61 21.19 -7.08 8.54
C VAL A 61 19.73 -6.62 8.56
N GLY A 62 19.21 -6.25 9.74
CA GLY A 62 17.85 -5.71 9.89
C GLY A 62 16.74 -6.65 9.37
N GLY A 63 16.90 -7.97 9.55
CA GLY A 63 15.90 -8.96 9.11
C GLY A 63 15.88 -9.24 7.60
N ARG A 64 16.86 -8.74 6.83
CA ARG A 64 17.07 -9.03 5.40
C ARG A 64 18.45 -9.63 5.17
N TRP A 65 18.61 -10.36 4.07
CA TRP A 65 19.94 -10.83 3.62
C TRP A 65 20.79 -9.64 3.18
N PHE A 66 22.10 -9.67 3.43
CA PHE A 66 23.01 -8.56 3.08
C PHE A 66 22.93 -8.15 1.60
N THR A 67 22.84 -9.12 0.69
CA THR A 67 22.66 -8.89 -0.76
C THR A 67 21.40 -8.08 -1.08
N GLN A 68 20.29 -8.38 -0.41
CA GLN A 68 19.03 -7.67 -0.56
C GLN A 68 19.12 -6.25 0.01
N TRP A 69 19.79 -6.10 1.15
CA TRP A 69 20.04 -4.80 1.75
C TRP A 69 20.92 -3.93 0.85
N LEU A 70 21.99 -4.49 0.28
CA LEU A 70 22.90 -3.80 -0.62
C LEU A 70 22.19 -3.39 -1.92
N ALA A 71 21.45 -4.31 -2.54
CA ALA A 71 20.66 -4.04 -3.75
C ALA A 71 19.61 -2.95 -3.51
N LEU A 72 18.92 -3.00 -2.37
CA LEU A 72 17.97 -1.95 -1.97
C LEU A 72 18.66 -0.60 -1.79
N THR A 73 19.80 -0.57 -1.09
CA THR A 73 20.56 0.65 -0.81
C THR A 73 21.08 1.27 -2.10
N LEU A 74 21.59 0.45 -3.02
CA LEU A 74 22.03 0.90 -4.35
C LEU A 74 20.85 1.46 -5.16
N ARG A 75 19.73 0.72 -5.25
CA ARG A 75 18.53 1.18 -5.97
C ARG A 75 17.99 2.49 -5.42
N TYR A 76 17.94 2.61 -4.10
CA TYR A 76 17.55 3.84 -3.43
C TYR A 76 18.52 4.96 -3.82
N ARG A 77 19.82 4.79 -3.60
CA ARG A 77 20.85 5.80 -3.89
C ARG A 77 20.84 6.30 -5.33
N PHE A 78 20.54 5.45 -6.30
CA PHE A 78 20.54 5.80 -7.73
C PHE A 78 19.18 6.26 -8.28
N ARG A 79 18.10 6.24 -7.49
CA ARG A 79 16.78 6.73 -7.93
C ARG A 79 16.60 8.22 -7.60
N SER A 80 15.70 8.90 -8.31
CA SER A 80 15.20 10.21 -7.88
C SER A 80 14.36 10.08 -6.60
N HIS A 81 14.63 10.96 -5.65
CA HIS A 81 13.97 10.98 -4.33
C HIS A 81 12.92 12.08 -4.22
N GLY A 82 12.96 13.07 -5.10
CA GLY A 82 12.03 14.18 -5.14
C GLY A 82 11.15 14.12 -6.37
N ARG A 83 9.88 14.47 -6.19
CA ARG A 83 8.90 14.73 -7.26
C ARG A 83 8.21 16.06 -6.97
N VAL A 84 7.87 16.79 -8.02
CA VAL A 84 7.16 18.07 -7.91
C VAL A 84 5.99 18.04 -8.87
N ALA A 85 4.80 18.34 -8.36
CA ALA A 85 3.62 18.58 -9.16
C ALA A 85 3.55 20.09 -9.42
N THR A 86 3.56 20.45 -10.69
CA THR A 86 3.24 21.79 -11.15
C THR A 86 1.75 21.85 -11.46
N PRO A 87 1.01 22.82 -10.92
CA PRO A 87 -0.39 22.96 -11.24
C PRO A 87 -0.56 23.16 -12.75
N PRO A 88 -1.50 22.46 -13.40
CA PRO A 88 -1.83 22.70 -14.79
C PRO A 88 -2.36 24.12 -14.97
N PRO A 89 -2.20 24.73 -16.15
CA PRO A 89 -2.81 26.02 -16.44
C PRO A 89 -4.34 25.94 -16.25
N PRO A 90 -5.01 27.03 -15.84
CA PRO A 90 -6.45 27.02 -15.64
C PRO A 90 -7.16 26.62 -16.94
N THR A 91 -7.88 25.51 -16.87
CA THR A 91 -8.70 24.97 -17.96
C THR A 91 -9.82 25.96 -18.29
N SER A 92 -10.08 26.18 -19.57
CA SER A 92 -11.19 27.04 -20.01
C SER A 92 -12.53 26.37 -19.68
N ILE A 93 -13.59 27.15 -19.44
CA ILE A 93 -14.93 26.62 -19.10
C ILE A 93 -15.48 25.71 -20.23
N GLU A 94 -15.03 25.91 -21.47
CA GLU A 94 -15.39 25.11 -22.63
C GLU A 94 -14.77 23.71 -22.62
N GLU A 95 -13.52 23.56 -22.16
CA GLU A 95 -12.84 22.25 -22.03
C GLU A 95 -13.35 21.43 -20.83
N LEU A 96 -13.90 22.09 -19.79
CA LEU A 96 -14.56 21.43 -18.66
C LEU A 96 -15.95 20.85 -19.01
N ALA A 97 -16.54 21.30 -20.11
CA ALA A 97 -17.88 20.88 -20.55
C ALA A 97 -17.86 19.67 -21.50
N GLU A 98 -16.70 19.28 -22.03
CA GLU A 98 -16.56 18.00 -22.73
C GLU A 98 -16.49 16.85 -21.71
N GLU A 99 -17.53 16.00 -21.70
CA GLU A 99 -17.51 14.73 -20.94
C GLU A 99 -16.42 13.81 -21.52
N SER A 100 -15.18 14.00 -21.07
CA SER A 100 -14.10 13.08 -21.38
C SER A 100 -14.31 11.79 -20.59
N ALA A 101 -14.33 10.66 -21.29
CA ALA A 101 -14.41 9.33 -20.68
C ALA A 101 -13.19 8.99 -19.79
N VAL A 102 -12.18 9.86 -19.75
CA VAL A 102 -10.94 9.67 -19.00
C VAL A 102 -10.47 11.01 -18.42
N THR A 103 -10.23 11.05 -17.11
CA THR A 103 -9.54 12.14 -16.43
C THR A 103 -8.04 11.85 -16.39
N GLY A 104 -7.27 12.63 -17.13
CA GLY A 104 -5.83 12.52 -17.27
C GLY A 104 -5.07 13.55 -16.43
N PRO A 105 -3.77 13.73 -16.71
CA PRO A 105 -2.88 14.59 -15.93
C PRO A 105 -3.13 16.10 -16.05
N GLU A 106 -3.97 16.50 -16.99
CA GLU A 106 -4.50 17.87 -17.11
C GLU A 106 -5.41 18.26 -15.94
N ASP A 107 -6.05 17.30 -15.27
CA ASP A 107 -6.79 17.57 -14.03
C ASP A 107 -5.81 17.79 -12.87
N ALA A 108 -5.99 18.90 -12.14
CA ALA A 108 -5.12 19.28 -11.02
C ALA A 108 -5.03 18.19 -9.92
N ARG A 109 -6.11 17.45 -9.68
CA ARG A 109 -6.18 16.36 -8.69
C ARG A 109 -5.36 15.16 -9.15
N VAL A 110 -5.46 14.79 -10.43
CA VAL A 110 -4.64 13.71 -11.01
C VAL A 110 -3.16 14.12 -11.00
N SER A 111 -2.84 15.33 -11.47
CA SER A 111 -1.47 15.86 -11.44
C SER A 111 -0.86 15.81 -10.03
N LEU A 112 -1.64 16.20 -9.02
CA LEU A 112 -1.23 16.13 -7.61
C LEU A 112 -0.99 14.69 -7.14
N LEU A 113 -1.90 13.76 -7.45
CA LEU A 113 -1.78 12.36 -7.08
C LEU A 113 -0.65 11.62 -7.83
N ARG A 114 -0.23 12.13 -9.00
CA ARG A 114 0.93 11.61 -9.74
C ARG A 114 2.26 11.82 -9.02
N LEU A 115 2.31 12.63 -7.96
CA LEU A 115 3.43 12.62 -7.00
C LEU A 115 3.66 11.22 -6.42
N ALA A 116 2.59 10.50 -6.08
CA ALA A 116 2.66 9.16 -5.49
C ALA A 116 2.50 8.06 -6.55
N VAL A 117 1.63 8.26 -7.54
CA VAL A 117 1.26 7.27 -8.58
C VAL A 117 1.55 7.85 -9.97
N PRO A 118 2.80 7.76 -10.49
CA PRO A 118 3.27 8.56 -11.63
C PRO A 118 2.52 8.39 -12.95
N ASP A 119 1.86 7.26 -13.16
CA ASP A 119 1.14 6.90 -14.37
C ASP A 119 -0.38 6.89 -14.17
N LEU A 120 -0.86 7.53 -13.08
CA LEU A 120 -2.27 7.63 -12.76
C LEU A 120 -3.07 8.28 -13.89
N VAL A 121 -4.13 7.59 -14.27
CA VAL A 121 -5.23 8.07 -15.09
C VAL A 121 -6.52 7.48 -14.51
N VAL A 122 -7.64 8.22 -14.54
CA VAL A 122 -8.93 7.72 -14.05
C VAL A 122 -9.90 7.60 -15.22
N ALA A 123 -10.27 6.38 -15.57
CA ALA A 123 -11.31 6.11 -16.55
C ALA A 123 -12.70 6.18 -15.90
N HIS A 124 -13.66 6.68 -16.67
CA HIS A 124 -15.06 6.76 -16.32
C HIS A 124 -15.76 5.53 -16.88
N ALA A 125 -16.36 4.77 -15.99
CA ALA A 125 -17.13 3.60 -16.39
C ALA A 125 -18.51 3.66 -15.74
N VAL A 126 -19.43 2.85 -16.25
CA VAL A 126 -20.79 2.79 -15.76
C VAL A 126 -21.09 1.34 -15.41
N ASP A 127 -21.63 1.11 -14.23
CA ASP A 127 -22.00 -0.23 -13.78
C ASP A 127 -23.35 -0.69 -14.34
N HIS A 128 -23.78 -1.89 -13.93
CA HIS A 128 -25.04 -2.48 -14.39
C HIS A 128 -26.29 -1.72 -13.89
N GLU A 129 -26.14 -0.93 -12.82
CA GLU A 129 -27.18 -0.09 -12.20
C GLU A 129 -27.14 1.35 -12.73
N ARG A 130 -26.35 1.60 -13.79
CA ARG A 130 -26.12 2.91 -14.40
C ARG A 130 -25.51 3.93 -13.43
N GLN A 131 -24.77 3.46 -12.42
CA GLN A 131 -23.98 4.33 -11.55
C GLN A 131 -22.58 4.50 -12.13
N GLU A 132 -22.04 5.70 -12.01
CA GLU A 132 -20.66 5.98 -12.40
C GLU A 132 -19.66 5.28 -11.47
N VAL A 133 -18.59 4.77 -12.06
CA VAL A 133 -17.51 4.09 -11.36
C VAL A 133 -16.19 4.64 -11.89
N GLY A 134 -15.39 5.19 -10.99
CA GLY A 134 -14.00 5.55 -11.29
C GLY A 134 -13.12 4.31 -11.33
N ILE A 135 -12.33 4.16 -12.39
CA ILE A 135 -11.33 3.10 -12.53
C ILE A 135 -9.95 3.74 -12.72
N ALA A 136 -9.09 3.62 -11.72
CA ALA A 136 -7.72 4.09 -11.78
C ALA A 136 -6.83 3.11 -12.55
N TRP A 137 -6.00 3.65 -13.44
CA TRP A 137 -4.90 2.93 -14.08
C TRP A 137 -3.58 3.27 -13.40
N ASN A 138 -2.82 2.24 -13.04
CA ASN A 138 -1.42 2.38 -12.63
C ASN A 138 -0.65 1.06 -12.78
N ASP A 139 0.63 1.13 -13.08
CA ASP A 139 1.56 0.00 -13.16
C ASP A 139 1.03 -1.18 -14.00
N GLY A 140 0.34 -0.85 -15.10
CA GLY A 140 -0.25 -1.86 -15.99
C GLY A 140 -1.52 -2.54 -15.47
N THR A 141 -2.17 -2.00 -14.44
CA THR A 141 -3.34 -2.59 -13.78
C THR A 141 -4.48 -1.60 -13.62
N TRP A 142 -5.71 -2.13 -13.58
CA TRP A 142 -6.92 -1.37 -13.28
C TRP A 142 -7.33 -1.56 -11.82
N THR A 143 -7.70 -0.48 -11.15
CA THR A 143 -8.19 -0.49 -9.77
C THR A 143 -9.52 0.25 -9.67
N ALA A 144 -10.54 -0.40 -9.12
CA ALA A 144 -11.79 0.25 -8.74
C ALA A 144 -12.02 0.07 -7.23
N VAL A 145 -12.71 1.02 -6.62
CA VAL A 145 -12.78 1.12 -5.16
C VAL A 145 -14.23 1.12 -4.69
N LEU A 146 -14.53 0.31 -3.67
CA LEU A 146 -15.75 0.40 -2.90
C LEU A 146 -15.51 1.21 -1.62
N LEU A 147 -16.41 2.12 -1.30
CA LEU A 147 -16.52 2.72 0.02
C LEU A 147 -17.42 1.85 0.90
N VAL A 148 -16.94 1.49 2.08
CA VAL A 148 -17.80 0.88 3.11
C VAL A 148 -18.64 1.96 3.74
N GLU A 149 -19.96 1.80 3.69
CA GLU A 149 -20.88 2.77 4.26
C GLU A 149 -20.82 2.70 5.79
N PRO A 150 -20.65 3.84 6.48
CA PRO A 150 -20.71 3.84 7.92
C PRO A 150 -22.14 3.49 8.34
N MET A 151 -22.34 2.37 9.02
CA MET A 151 -23.61 2.12 9.69
C MET A 151 -23.85 3.27 10.67
N PRO A 152 -25.03 3.93 10.64
CA PRO A 152 -25.36 4.99 11.58
C PRO A 152 -25.55 4.40 12.97
N ALA A 153 -24.44 4.16 13.67
CA ALA A 153 -24.45 3.86 15.09
C ALA A 153 -24.43 5.19 15.85
N MET A 154 -25.44 5.44 16.71
CA MET A 154 -25.47 6.61 17.59
C MET A 154 -24.23 6.68 18.52
N ILE A 155 -23.52 5.57 18.71
CA ILE A 155 -22.25 5.47 19.44
C ILE A 155 -21.36 4.46 18.70
N SER A 156 -20.35 4.94 17.97
CA SER A 156 -19.31 4.06 17.43
C SER A 156 -18.39 3.61 18.56
N GLN A 157 -18.54 2.36 19.04
CA GLN A 157 -17.56 1.81 19.97
C GLN A 157 -16.19 1.73 19.29
N ALA A 158 -15.18 2.28 19.95
CA ALA A 158 -13.81 2.15 19.51
C ALA A 158 -13.40 0.67 19.46
N GLY A 159 -13.18 0.16 18.24
CA GLY A 159 -12.84 -1.24 18.00
C GLY A 159 -13.95 -2.09 17.38
N GLY A 160 -15.19 -1.58 17.27
CA GLY A 160 -16.34 -2.29 16.68
C GLY A 160 -16.36 -2.33 15.14
N ALA A 161 -15.25 -1.98 14.49
CA ALA A 161 -15.24 -1.85 13.05
C ALA A 161 -15.20 -3.22 12.36
N PRO A 162 -15.92 -3.39 11.22
CA PRO A 162 -16.05 -4.67 10.57
C PRO A 162 -14.68 -5.22 10.19
N SER A 163 -14.41 -6.44 10.66
CA SER A 163 -13.25 -7.23 10.26
C SER A 163 -13.29 -7.51 8.76
N LEU A 164 -12.14 -7.46 8.08
CA LEU A 164 -12.01 -7.98 6.72
C LEU A 164 -12.55 -9.43 6.66
N PRO A 165 -13.67 -9.71 5.95
CA PRO A 165 -14.20 -11.06 5.86
C PRO A 165 -13.39 -11.86 4.83
N LEU A 166 -12.15 -12.21 5.21
CA LEU A 166 -11.16 -12.86 4.34
C LEU A 166 -11.72 -14.10 3.64
N SER A 167 -12.51 -14.91 4.35
CA SER A 167 -13.14 -16.12 3.82
C SER A 167 -14.19 -15.83 2.75
N ALA A 168 -14.91 -14.71 2.85
CA ALA A 168 -15.91 -14.30 1.85
C ALA A 168 -15.25 -13.68 0.62
N LEU A 169 -14.10 -13.03 0.79
CA LEU A 169 -13.38 -12.35 -0.30
C LEU A 169 -12.42 -13.26 -1.05
N ALA A 170 -11.88 -14.31 -0.42
CA ALA A 170 -10.94 -15.23 -1.05
C ALA A 170 -11.48 -15.86 -2.35
N PRO A 171 -12.75 -16.34 -2.42
CA PRO A 171 -13.32 -16.85 -3.66
C PRO A 171 -13.44 -15.79 -4.76
N CYS A 172 -13.50 -14.50 -4.42
CA CYS A 172 -13.59 -13.42 -5.41
C CYS A 172 -12.26 -13.18 -6.15
N LEU A 173 -11.12 -13.68 -5.62
CA LEU A 173 -9.81 -13.53 -6.26
C LEU A 173 -9.73 -14.25 -7.61
N GLU A 174 -10.46 -15.35 -7.78
CA GLU A 174 -10.52 -16.10 -9.02
C GLU A 174 -11.95 -16.54 -9.26
N ASP A 175 -12.64 -15.87 -10.19
CA ASP A 175 -14.01 -16.23 -10.55
C ASP A 175 -14.33 -15.88 -12.00
N ARG A 176 -15.11 -16.75 -12.67
CA ARG A 176 -15.57 -16.60 -14.06
C ARG A 176 -14.47 -16.20 -15.06
N GLY A 177 -13.31 -16.85 -14.95
CA GLY A 177 -12.15 -16.62 -15.80
C GLY A 177 -11.39 -15.31 -15.52
N VAL A 178 -11.78 -14.57 -14.49
CA VAL A 178 -11.08 -13.35 -14.04
C VAL A 178 -10.28 -13.68 -12.80
N LEU A 179 -8.96 -13.53 -12.92
CA LEU A 179 -8.00 -13.71 -11.84
C LEU A 179 -7.47 -12.33 -11.40
N LEU A 180 -7.93 -11.87 -10.23
CA LEU A 180 -7.57 -10.57 -9.68
C LEU A 180 -6.09 -10.51 -9.27
N ASP A 181 -5.51 -9.32 -9.38
CA ASP A 181 -4.20 -9.03 -8.81
C ASP A 181 -4.27 -9.07 -7.28
N SER A 182 -5.23 -8.34 -6.73
CA SER A 182 -5.50 -8.33 -5.30
C SER A 182 -6.88 -7.78 -4.96
N ILE A 183 -7.32 -8.04 -3.74
CA ILE A 183 -8.38 -7.29 -3.05
C ILE A 183 -7.75 -6.69 -1.80
N GLN A 184 -7.78 -5.38 -1.67
CA GLN A 184 -7.16 -4.63 -0.59
C GLN A 184 -8.20 -3.87 0.22
N MET A 185 -8.16 -4.02 1.54
CA MET A 185 -8.91 -3.20 2.47
C MET A 185 -8.00 -2.14 3.08
N ILE A 186 -8.42 -0.89 3.03
CA ILE A 186 -7.69 0.26 3.51
C ILE A 186 -8.54 0.93 4.59
N TRP A 187 -8.03 0.95 5.81
CA TRP A 187 -8.58 1.73 6.91
C TRP A 187 -7.77 2.99 7.06
N HIS A 188 -8.44 4.13 6.95
CA HIS A 188 -7.82 5.43 7.13
C HIS A 188 -8.55 6.17 8.23
N SER A 189 -7.81 6.49 9.29
CA SER A 189 -8.38 7.01 10.53
C SER A 189 -7.70 8.30 10.93
N TYR A 190 -8.53 9.27 11.30
CA TYR A 190 -8.13 10.50 11.95
C TYR A 190 -8.50 10.39 13.44
N PRO A 191 -7.51 10.36 14.35
CA PRO A 191 -7.79 10.28 15.79
C PRO A 191 -8.37 11.58 16.36
N GLY A 192 -8.23 12.70 15.65
CA GLY A 192 -8.85 14.00 15.96
C GLY A 192 -9.26 14.73 14.69
N SER A 193 -9.64 16.00 14.79
CA SER A 193 -9.99 16.80 13.60
C SER A 193 -8.76 17.07 12.74
N ALA A 194 -8.80 16.63 11.48
CA ALA A 194 -7.77 16.91 10.48
C ALA A 194 -7.69 18.41 10.11
N ALA A 195 -8.79 19.14 10.28
CA ALA A 195 -8.89 20.56 9.91
C ALA A 195 -8.25 21.50 10.95
N MET A 196 -7.95 21.02 12.16
CA MET A 196 -7.34 21.83 13.21
C MET A 196 -5.80 21.83 13.09
N PRO A 197 -5.14 22.96 13.38
CA PRO A 197 -3.70 23.00 13.60
C PRO A 197 -3.25 22.06 14.73
N ALA A 198 -1.98 21.64 14.71
CA ALA A 198 -1.42 20.72 15.71
C ALA A 198 -1.45 21.29 17.14
N ASP A 199 -1.31 22.61 17.26
CA ASP A 199 -1.22 23.39 18.48
C ASP A 199 -2.58 23.98 18.92
N ALA A 200 -3.66 23.66 18.20
CA ALA A 200 -4.98 24.16 18.52
C ALA A 200 -5.41 23.72 19.94
N PRO A 201 -5.75 24.65 20.85
CA PRO A 201 -6.17 24.31 22.22
C PRO A 201 -7.35 23.34 22.25
N ALA A 202 -8.29 23.46 21.31
CA ALA A 202 -9.42 22.57 21.17
C ALA A 202 -9.02 21.11 20.86
N LEU A 203 -7.97 20.90 20.04
CA LEU A 203 -7.44 19.57 19.76
C LEU A 203 -6.77 18.99 21.01
N SER A 204 -5.99 19.80 21.73
CA SER A 204 -5.36 19.41 22.99
C SER A 204 -6.39 19.00 24.05
N SER A 205 -7.43 19.83 24.27
CA SER A 205 -8.52 19.52 25.19
C SER A 205 -9.30 18.27 24.78
N TYR A 206 -9.56 18.09 23.48
CA TYR A 206 -10.18 16.87 22.98
C TYR A 206 -9.35 15.63 23.29
N LEU A 207 -8.03 15.67 23.02
CA LEU A 207 -7.11 14.56 23.27
C LEU A 207 -6.88 14.30 24.76
N GLU A 208 -6.98 15.32 25.61
CA GLU A 208 -6.95 15.19 27.08
C GLU A 208 -8.20 14.46 27.59
N VAL A 209 -9.38 14.92 27.20
CA VAL A 209 -10.67 14.29 27.56
C VAL A 209 -10.75 12.85 27.04
N LEU A 210 -10.25 12.60 25.84
CA LEU A 210 -10.20 11.26 25.27
C LEU A 210 -9.36 10.28 26.10
N GLY A 211 -8.32 10.78 26.79
CA GLY A 211 -7.46 9.96 27.64
C GLY A 211 -6.85 8.73 26.91
N PRO A 212 -6.63 7.59 27.58
CA PRO A 212 -5.98 6.43 26.96
C PRO A 212 -6.89 5.66 25.98
N LEU A 213 -8.13 6.09 25.78
CA LEU A 213 -9.09 5.37 24.94
C LEU A 213 -8.64 5.42 23.48
N PRO A 214 -8.69 4.29 22.75
CA PRO A 214 -8.60 4.33 21.30
C PRO A 214 -9.81 5.12 20.82
N ALA A 215 -9.62 6.16 20.02
CA ALA A 215 -10.73 6.74 19.27
C ALA A 215 -10.21 7.21 17.91
N ALA A 216 -10.91 6.80 16.87
CA ALA A 216 -10.86 7.45 15.59
C ALA A 216 -12.05 8.41 15.56
N ALA A 217 -11.79 9.72 15.65
CA ALA A 217 -12.84 10.73 15.48
C ALA A 217 -13.55 10.56 14.13
N ARG A 218 -12.79 10.14 13.11
CA ARG A 218 -13.31 9.73 11.81
C ARG A 218 -12.51 8.54 11.30
N ARG A 219 -13.21 7.51 10.82
CA ARG A 219 -12.59 6.41 10.09
C ARG A 219 -13.33 6.19 8.79
N THR A 220 -12.58 6.05 7.71
CA THR A 220 -13.07 5.65 6.40
C THR A 220 -12.47 4.30 6.03
N THR A 221 -13.28 3.42 5.45
CA THR A 221 -12.83 2.11 4.98
C THR A 221 -13.09 2.00 3.48
N TRP A 222 -12.03 1.69 2.73
CA TRP A 222 -12.10 1.45 1.30
C TRP A 222 -11.73 0.00 0.99
N ILE A 223 -12.34 -0.57 -0.04
CA ILE A 223 -11.98 -1.86 -0.63
C ILE A 223 -11.54 -1.61 -2.06
N ALA A 224 -10.23 -1.63 -2.30
CA ALA A 224 -9.65 -1.53 -3.63
C ALA A 224 -9.57 -2.93 -4.26
N VAL A 225 -10.17 -3.09 -5.43
CA VAL A 225 -10.14 -4.32 -6.21
C VAL A 225 -9.26 -4.07 -7.43
N ARG A 226 -8.20 -4.87 -7.59
CA ARG A 226 -7.17 -4.65 -8.62
C ARG A 226 -7.13 -5.80 -9.63
N LEU A 227 -7.12 -5.47 -10.91
CA LEU A 227 -7.11 -6.39 -12.04
C LEU A 227 -5.90 -6.12 -12.93
N ASP A 228 -5.07 -7.15 -13.16
CA ASP A 228 -4.04 -7.13 -14.20
C ASP A 228 -4.62 -7.75 -15.49
N PRO A 229 -4.81 -6.95 -16.56
CA PRO A 229 -5.39 -7.44 -17.80
C PRO A 229 -4.55 -8.55 -18.46
N ARG A 230 -3.23 -8.62 -18.21
CA ARG A 230 -2.35 -9.65 -18.76
C ARG A 230 -2.64 -11.04 -18.17
N ARG A 231 -3.26 -11.10 -16.99
CA ARG A 231 -3.66 -12.35 -16.33
C ARG A 231 -5.04 -12.85 -16.78
N CYS A 232 -5.81 -12.02 -17.49
CA CYS A 232 -7.20 -12.31 -17.86
C CYS A 232 -7.47 -12.12 -19.39
N PRO A 233 -6.61 -12.56 -20.31
CA PRO A 233 -6.75 -12.24 -21.73
C PRO A 233 -8.03 -12.81 -22.37
N GLU A 234 -8.40 -14.05 -22.03
CA GLU A 234 -9.60 -14.70 -22.57
C GLU A 234 -10.88 -14.03 -22.06
N ALA A 235 -10.96 -13.82 -20.74
CA ALA A 235 -12.09 -13.14 -20.13
C ALA A 235 -12.30 -11.71 -20.66
N ILE A 236 -11.22 -10.99 -20.95
CA ILE A 236 -11.29 -9.65 -21.56
C ILE A 236 -11.78 -9.73 -23.00
N ARG A 237 -11.27 -10.68 -23.79
CA ARG A 237 -11.68 -10.89 -25.19
C ARG A 237 -13.18 -11.21 -25.30
N GLU A 238 -13.70 -12.10 -24.45
CA GLU A 238 -15.13 -12.43 -24.39
C GLU A 238 -16.02 -11.23 -24.04
N ARG A 239 -15.46 -10.23 -23.35
CA ARG A 239 -16.17 -9.02 -22.91
C ARG A 239 -16.03 -7.85 -23.89
N GLY A 240 -15.53 -8.09 -25.10
CA GLY A 240 -15.37 -7.09 -26.15
C GLY A 240 -13.91 -6.68 -26.44
N GLY A 241 -12.95 -7.22 -25.69
CA GLY A 241 -11.53 -6.97 -25.90
C GLY A 241 -11.04 -5.58 -25.49
N GLY A 242 -9.73 -5.38 -25.54
CA GLY A 242 -9.09 -4.10 -25.25
C GLY A 242 -9.45 -3.52 -23.88
N VAL A 243 -9.47 -2.19 -23.81
CA VAL A 243 -9.80 -1.43 -22.58
C VAL A 243 -11.26 -1.63 -22.16
N VAL A 244 -12.19 -1.65 -23.11
CA VAL A 244 -13.63 -1.84 -22.83
C VAL A 244 -13.90 -3.20 -22.17
N GLY A 245 -13.30 -4.27 -22.69
CA GLY A 245 -13.39 -5.61 -22.10
C GLY A 245 -12.76 -5.67 -20.71
N ALA A 246 -11.64 -4.97 -20.48
CA ALA A 246 -11.00 -4.85 -19.17
C ALA A 246 -11.89 -4.12 -18.15
N HIS A 247 -12.52 -3.00 -18.54
CA HIS A 247 -13.45 -2.27 -17.67
C HIS A 247 -14.67 -3.12 -17.32
N ARG A 248 -15.25 -3.84 -18.29
CA ARG A 248 -16.37 -4.77 -18.05
C ARG A 248 -15.97 -5.91 -17.12
N ALA A 249 -14.76 -6.46 -17.28
CA ALA A 249 -14.24 -7.48 -16.37
C ALA A 249 -14.06 -6.92 -14.94
N MET A 250 -13.54 -5.70 -14.83
CA MET A 250 -13.33 -4.98 -13.57
C MET A 250 -14.65 -4.69 -12.85
N ILE A 251 -15.65 -4.13 -13.53
CA ILE A 251 -16.99 -3.87 -12.98
C ILE A 251 -17.64 -5.18 -12.52
N GLY A 252 -17.54 -6.23 -13.33
CA GLY A 252 -18.06 -7.55 -12.98
C GLY A 252 -17.40 -8.10 -11.70
N ALA A 253 -16.08 -7.95 -11.55
CA ALA A 253 -15.37 -8.38 -10.35
C ALA A 253 -15.72 -7.51 -9.13
N LEU A 254 -15.82 -6.19 -9.31
CA LEU A 254 -16.22 -5.24 -8.28
C LEU A 254 -17.60 -5.56 -7.70
N SER A 255 -18.58 -5.85 -8.56
CA SER A 255 -19.93 -6.25 -8.16
C SER A 255 -19.92 -7.56 -7.35
N ARG A 256 -19.07 -8.53 -7.70
CA ARG A 256 -18.95 -9.77 -6.92
C ARG A 256 -18.35 -9.55 -5.53
N VAL A 257 -17.31 -8.72 -5.45
CA VAL A 257 -16.72 -8.32 -4.17
C VAL A 257 -17.75 -7.59 -3.30
N ARG A 258 -18.52 -6.66 -3.89
CA ARG A 258 -19.62 -5.96 -3.21
C ARG A 258 -20.65 -6.96 -2.66
N ASN A 259 -21.14 -7.88 -3.49
CA ASN A 259 -22.13 -8.88 -3.06
C ASN A 259 -21.58 -9.81 -1.97
N ALA A 260 -20.30 -10.17 -2.02
CA ALA A 260 -19.66 -10.97 -0.99
C ALA A 260 -19.60 -10.20 0.36
N LEU A 261 -19.32 -8.90 0.34
CA LEU A 261 -19.34 -8.04 1.53
C LEU A 261 -20.76 -7.83 2.08
N GLU A 262 -21.73 -7.57 1.20
CA GLU A 262 -23.14 -7.42 1.57
C GLU A 262 -23.69 -8.68 2.24
N SER A 263 -23.31 -9.88 1.76
CA SER A 263 -23.69 -11.16 2.38
C SER A 263 -23.19 -11.31 3.83
N GLN A 264 -22.16 -10.54 4.20
CA GLN A 264 -21.58 -10.49 5.55
C GLN A 264 -22.09 -9.28 6.35
N GLY A 265 -23.10 -8.56 5.86
CA GLY A 265 -23.66 -7.38 6.50
C GLY A 265 -22.75 -6.15 6.43
N VAL A 266 -21.85 -6.08 5.45
CA VAL A 266 -20.97 -4.92 5.22
C VAL A 266 -21.48 -4.17 3.97
N PRO A 267 -22.33 -3.15 4.14
CA PRO A 267 -22.85 -2.37 3.01
C PRO A 267 -21.70 -1.57 2.37
N THR A 268 -21.62 -1.62 1.04
CA THR A 268 -20.60 -0.88 0.30
C THR A 268 -21.15 -0.34 -1.02
N ARG A 269 -20.57 0.75 -1.50
CA ARG A 269 -20.89 1.33 -2.81
C ARG A 269 -19.64 1.64 -3.60
N PRO A 270 -19.64 1.56 -4.94
CA PRO A 270 -18.52 2.03 -5.75
C PRO A 270 -18.29 3.53 -5.56
N LEU A 271 -17.05 3.96 -5.75
CA LEU A 271 -16.70 5.37 -5.87
C LEU A 271 -16.81 5.81 -7.33
N ASP A 272 -17.47 6.93 -7.57
CA ASP A 272 -17.42 7.63 -8.85
C ASP A 272 -16.00 8.22 -9.09
N PRO A 273 -15.68 8.70 -10.32
CA PRO A 273 -14.37 9.25 -10.63
C PRO A 273 -13.91 10.38 -9.69
N ASP A 274 -14.82 11.28 -9.32
CA ASP A 274 -14.51 12.42 -8.48
C ASP A 274 -14.31 12.03 -7.01
N GLU A 275 -15.14 11.13 -6.50
CA GLU A 275 -15.02 10.54 -5.18
C GLU A 275 -13.74 9.73 -5.04
N LEU A 276 -13.36 8.99 -6.08
CA LEU A 276 -12.10 8.24 -6.11
C LEU A 276 -10.89 9.18 -5.97
N LEU A 277 -10.88 10.28 -6.71
CA LEU A 277 -9.84 11.31 -6.61
C LEU A 277 -9.84 11.98 -5.23
N ARG A 278 -11.01 12.39 -4.72
CA ARG A 278 -11.14 13.00 -3.37
C ARG A 278 -10.68 12.05 -2.26
N ALA A 279 -11.09 10.79 -2.31
CA ALA A 279 -10.68 9.77 -1.34
C ALA A 279 -9.16 9.58 -1.35
N SER A 280 -8.56 9.59 -2.53
CA SER A 280 -7.11 9.44 -2.70
C SER A 280 -6.32 10.65 -2.23
N ILE A 281 -6.81 11.86 -2.48
CA ILE A 281 -6.22 13.11 -1.98
C ILE A 281 -6.26 13.14 -0.44
N SER A 282 -7.42 12.77 0.15
CA SER A 282 -7.55 12.68 1.61
C SER A 282 -6.60 11.64 2.18
N ALA A 283 -6.57 10.43 1.60
CA ALA A 283 -5.64 9.39 2.04
C ALA A 283 -4.17 9.82 1.87
N ALA A 284 -3.83 10.65 0.91
CA ALA A 284 -2.48 11.17 0.72
C ALA A 284 -2.12 12.35 1.64
N GLU A 285 -3.06 12.84 2.48
CA GLU A 285 -2.93 14.08 3.26
C GLU A 285 -2.64 15.32 2.40
N LEU A 286 -3.16 15.36 1.18
CA LEU A 286 -2.95 16.43 0.22
C LEU A 286 -4.13 17.41 0.14
N THR A 287 -5.14 17.25 0.99
CA THR A 287 -6.37 18.08 0.97
C THR A 287 -6.06 19.58 1.12
N ALA A 288 -5.10 19.96 1.95
CA ALA A 288 -4.76 21.37 2.19
C ALA A 288 -4.16 22.08 0.97
N VAL A 289 -3.59 21.32 0.02
CA VAL A 289 -2.97 21.85 -1.20
C VAL A 289 -3.76 21.50 -2.47
N ALA A 290 -4.88 20.79 -2.33
CA ALA A 290 -5.75 20.47 -3.45
C ALA A 290 -6.39 21.75 -4.01
N GLY A 291 -6.17 22.02 -5.30
CA GLY A 291 -6.61 23.25 -5.96
C GLY A 291 -5.72 24.47 -5.69
N SER A 292 -4.58 24.31 -5.01
CA SER A 292 -3.58 25.37 -4.89
C SER A 292 -2.84 25.59 -6.21
N ASN A 293 -2.51 26.85 -6.50
CA ASN A 293 -1.64 27.24 -7.62
C ASN A 293 -0.13 27.18 -7.27
N GLU A 294 0.20 26.65 -6.10
CA GLU A 294 1.58 26.47 -5.68
C GLU A 294 2.14 25.11 -6.12
N LYS A 295 3.48 25.06 -6.29
CA LYS A 295 4.17 23.80 -6.57
C LYS A 295 4.13 22.93 -5.33
N VAL A 296 3.64 21.71 -5.48
CA VAL A 296 3.62 20.73 -4.39
C VAL A 296 4.76 19.75 -4.59
N SER A 297 5.55 19.50 -3.54
CA SER A 297 6.64 18.54 -3.58
C SER A 297 6.35 17.30 -2.73
N LEU A 298 6.90 16.18 -3.19
CA LEU A 298 6.99 14.93 -2.46
C LEU A 298 8.46 14.52 -2.42
N GLN A 299 8.99 14.28 -1.22
CA GLN A 299 10.37 13.90 -1.00
C GLN A 299 10.47 12.63 -0.17
N GLU A 300 11.12 11.62 -0.73
CA GLU A 300 11.44 10.38 -0.04
C GLU A 300 12.79 10.50 0.69
N SER A 301 12.78 10.04 1.93
CA SER A 301 13.97 9.79 2.75
C SER A 301 14.07 8.29 3.03
N TRP A 302 15.17 7.86 3.64
CA TRP A 302 15.37 6.45 3.93
C TRP A 302 14.31 5.90 4.89
N THR A 303 13.78 6.74 5.79
CA THR A 303 12.85 6.34 6.87
C THR A 303 11.43 6.84 6.69
N GLY A 304 11.17 7.80 5.80
CA GLY A 304 9.82 8.30 5.55
C GLY A 304 9.68 9.06 4.22
N VAL A 305 8.48 9.56 3.96
CA VAL A 305 8.17 10.45 2.84
C VAL A 305 7.57 11.73 3.39
N THR A 306 7.96 12.87 2.86
CA THR A 306 7.30 14.16 3.14
C THR A 306 6.54 14.60 1.91
N ALA A 307 5.22 14.81 2.02
CA ALA A 307 4.37 15.29 0.95
C ALA A 307 3.62 16.53 1.43
N ALA A 308 3.74 17.65 0.69
CA ALA A 308 3.12 18.93 1.08
C ALA A 308 3.37 19.36 2.55
N GLY A 309 4.57 19.07 3.07
CA GLY A 309 4.94 19.37 4.45
C GLY A 309 4.48 18.34 5.51
N ILE A 310 3.63 17.38 5.14
CA ILE A 310 3.21 16.28 6.01
C ILE A 310 4.23 15.15 5.92
N GLY A 311 4.71 14.68 7.07
CA GLY A 311 5.63 13.55 7.17
C GLY A 311 4.88 12.22 7.29
N HIS A 312 5.37 11.20 6.60
CA HIS A 312 4.81 9.86 6.58
C HIS A 312 5.87 8.80 6.88
N SER A 313 5.56 7.84 7.75
CA SER A 313 6.38 6.66 8.02
C SER A 313 5.56 5.40 7.76
N SER A 314 6.14 4.45 7.01
CA SER A 314 5.44 3.20 6.65
C SER A 314 6.19 1.96 7.15
N TYR A 315 5.41 0.97 7.54
CA TYR A 315 5.84 -0.30 8.13
C TYR A 315 5.10 -1.45 7.47
N ALA A 316 5.81 -2.53 7.13
CA ALA A 316 5.18 -3.77 6.70
C ALA A 316 4.77 -4.60 7.92
N ILE A 317 3.58 -5.20 7.86
CA ILE A 317 3.13 -6.25 8.80
C ILE A 317 3.81 -7.56 8.39
N THR A 318 4.57 -8.12 9.31
CA THR A 318 5.53 -9.20 9.01
C THR A 318 5.36 -10.41 9.91
N GLY A 319 4.84 -10.18 11.11
CA GLY A 319 4.23 -11.16 11.99
C GLY A 319 2.76 -10.81 12.15
N TRP A 320 1.89 -11.81 11.97
CA TRP A 320 0.45 -11.65 12.12
C TRP A 320 0.03 -12.18 13.49
N PRO A 321 -0.99 -11.56 14.13
CA PRO A 321 -1.40 -11.95 15.46
C PRO A 321 -1.99 -13.35 15.45
N LYS A 322 -1.74 -14.13 16.50
CA LYS A 322 -2.30 -15.48 16.65
C LYS A 322 -3.79 -15.39 16.98
N GLY A 323 -4.68 -15.48 15.98
CA GLY A 323 -6.13 -15.48 16.17
C GLY A 323 -6.91 -14.70 15.10
N LYS A 324 -7.98 -13.98 15.50
CA LYS A 324 -8.78 -13.15 14.59
C LYS A 324 -8.00 -11.90 14.16
N ILE A 325 -7.23 -12.03 13.08
CA ILE A 325 -6.38 -10.99 12.48
C ILE A 325 -7.08 -9.62 12.44
N SER A 326 -8.31 -9.58 11.94
CA SER A 326 -8.96 -8.31 11.60
C SER A 326 -9.47 -7.51 12.82
N GLY A 327 -9.86 -8.16 13.92
CA GLY A 327 -10.30 -7.43 15.13
C GLY A 327 -9.12 -6.80 15.89
N SER A 328 -7.98 -7.49 15.89
CA SER A 328 -6.77 -7.04 16.58
C SER A 328 -6.12 -5.83 15.91
N LEU A 329 -6.17 -5.74 14.58
CA LEU A 329 -5.47 -4.68 13.84
C LEU A 329 -6.15 -3.30 13.91
N ASN A 330 -7.38 -3.22 14.41
CA ASN A 330 -8.07 -1.94 14.64
C ASN A 330 -7.25 -1.01 15.55
N GLY A 331 -6.53 -1.57 16.54
CA GLY A 331 -5.67 -0.80 17.44
C GLY A 331 -4.50 -0.08 16.73
N LEU A 332 -4.04 -0.59 15.58
CA LEU A 332 -2.98 0.07 14.82
C LEU A 332 -3.45 1.40 14.19
N THR A 333 -4.75 1.55 13.96
CA THR A 333 -5.35 2.81 13.47
C THR A 333 -5.68 3.81 14.58
N SER A 334 -5.52 3.45 15.86
CA SER A 334 -5.77 4.36 16.99
C SER A 334 -4.53 5.13 17.46
N VAL A 335 -3.44 5.10 16.68
CA VAL A 335 -2.24 5.90 16.98
C VAL A 335 -2.58 7.38 16.87
N ARG A 336 -2.25 8.15 17.91
CA ARG A 336 -2.43 9.60 17.94
C ARG A 336 -1.36 10.26 17.06
N ALA A 337 -1.72 10.51 15.82
CA ALA A 337 -0.96 11.29 14.84
C ALA A 337 -1.95 12.17 14.06
N LEU A 338 -1.53 12.79 12.95
CA LEU A 338 -2.48 13.40 12.02
C LEU A 338 -3.44 12.33 11.50
N SER A 339 -2.90 11.22 10.99
CA SER A 339 -3.68 10.07 10.58
C SER A 339 -2.90 8.76 10.69
N ALA A 340 -3.64 7.66 10.77
CA ALA A 340 -3.10 6.31 10.71
C ALA A 340 -3.85 5.52 9.64
N THR A 341 -3.10 4.91 8.72
CA THR A 341 -3.63 4.08 7.63
C THR A 341 -3.15 2.65 7.80
N VAL A 342 -4.05 1.68 7.72
CA VAL A 342 -3.73 0.25 7.64
C VAL A 342 -4.30 -0.28 6.34
N ALA A 343 -3.43 -0.76 5.46
CA ALA A 343 -3.82 -1.39 4.20
C ALA A 343 -3.48 -2.88 4.27
N MET A 344 -4.45 -3.75 4.00
CA MET A 344 -4.29 -5.21 3.98
C MET A 344 -4.75 -5.75 2.64
N ALA A 345 -3.91 -6.51 1.96
CA ALA A 345 -4.21 -7.07 0.65
C ALA A 345 -4.20 -8.60 0.69
N ILE A 346 -5.25 -9.20 0.12
CA ILE A 346 -5.23 -10.60 -0.28
C ILE A 346 -4.90 -10.71 -1.77
N SER A 347 -4.13 -11.73 -2.13
CA SER A 347 -3.70 -12.00 -3.50
C SER A 347 -3.70 -13.50 -3.78
N PRO A 348 -3.82 -13.95 -5.03
CA PRO A 348 -3.74 -15.37 -5.37
C PRO A 348 -2.41 -15.99 -4.94
N SER A 349 -2.44 -17.20 -4.41
CA SER A 349 -1.23 -17.99 -4.10
C SER A 349 -0.97 -19.02 -5.19
N ALA A 350 0.29 -19.47 -5.30
CA ALA A 350 0.63 -20.62 -6.14
C ALA A 350 0.30 -21.95 -5.46
N ASP A 351 0.18 -21.94 -4.13
CA ASP A 351 -0.24 -23.10 -3.35
C ASP A 351 -1.78 -23.19 -3.37
N GLU A 352 -2.33 -24.33 -3.81
CA GLU A 352 -3.77 -24.56 -3.81
C GLU A 352 -4.38 -24.36 -2.41
N GLY A 353 -5.57 -23.75 -2.38
CA GLY A 353 -6.32 -23.48 -1.14
C GLY A 353 -5.68 -22.44 -0.23
N ARG A 354 -4.64 -21.72 -0.68
CA ARG A 354 -4.01 -20.64 0.09
C ARG A 354 -4.15 -19.29 -0.63
N ILE A 355 -4.14 -18.23 0.16
CA ILE A 355 -4.07 -16.85 -0.32
C ILE A 355 -2.81 -16.19 0.24
N GLY A 356 -2.21 -15.30 -0.55
CA GLY A 356 -1.17 -14.41 -0.06
C GLY A 356 -1.83 -13.27 0.74
N LEU A 357 -1.35 -13.02 1.96
CA LEU A 357 -1.78 -11.90 2.79
C LEU A 357 -0.61 -10.96 3.02
N ARG A 358 -0.79 -9.67 2.72
CA ARG A 358 0.18 -8.60 2.98
C ARG A 358 -0.49 -7.46 3.70
N GLY A 359 0.31 -6.67 4.43
CA GLY A 359 -0.19 -5.55 5.19
C GLY A 359 0.85 -4.46 5.33
N VAL A 360 0.42 -3.21 5.23
CA VAL A 360 1.22 -2.01 5.45
C VAL A 360 0.48 -1.10 6.41
N VAL A 361 1.22 -0.55 7.38
CA VAL A 361 0.76 0.51 8.27
C VAL A 361 1.51 1.78 7.88
N ARG A 362 0.79 2.89 7.70
CA ARG A 362 1.36 4.21 7.48
C ARG A 362 0.85 5.17 8.54
N LEU A 363 1.77 5.89 9.17
CA LEU A 363 1.46 7.04 10.02
C LEU A 363 1.71 8.32 9.24
N SER A 364 0.88 9.32 9.47
CA SER A 364 1.07 10.67 8.94
C SER A 364 1.09 11.64 10.11
N ALA A 365 1.98 12.63 10.08
CA ALA A 365 2.12 13.63 11.12
C ALA A 365 2.49 14.99 10.53
N ARG A 366 2.08 16.07 11.23
CA ARG A 366 2.27 17.45 10.74
C ARG A 366 3.71 17.92 10.89
N ASN A 367 4.49 17.29 11.76
CA ASN A 367 5.89 17.62 11.99
C ASN A 367 6.70 16.38 12.44
N PRO A 368 8.05 16.45 12.37
CA PRO A 368 8.90 15.30 12.72
C PRO A 368 8.76 14.81 14.16
N ARG A 369 8.55 15.70 15.14
CA ARG A 369 8.42 15.32 16.55
C ARG A 369 7.15 14.51 16.80
N GLU A 370 6.04 14.92 16.19
CA GLU A 370 4.78 14.18 16.22
C GLU A 370 4.94 12.82 15.54
N LEU A 371 5.67 12.75 14.42
CA LEU A 371 5.94 11.49 13.73
C LEU A 371 6.75 10.51 14.59
N ASP A 372 7.83 10.98 15.22
CA ASP A 372 8.68 10.17 16.11
C ASP A 372 7.89 9.64 17.32
N ALA A 373 7.01 10.47 17.90
CA ALA A 373 6.14 10.04 18.99
C ALA A 373 5.10 9.01 18.54
N ALA A 374 4.51 9.21 17.36
CA ALA A 374 3.55 8.28 16.76
C ALA A 374 4.22 6.92 16.43
N ASP A 375 5.46 6.94 15.93
CA ASP A 375 6.26 5.75 15.64
C ASP A 375 6.51 4.91 16.91
N GLN A 376 6.96 5.55 18.00
CA GLN A 376 7.14 4.87 19.28
C GLN A 376 5.83 4.27 19.81
N ARG A 377 4.74 5.02 19.66
CA ARG A 377 3.43 4.56 20.11
C ARG A 377 2.94 3.37 19.29
N LEU A 378 3.12 3.40 17.97
CA LEU A 378 2.78 2.29 17.08
C LEU A 378 3.53 1.02 17.48
N GLN A 379 4.82 1.09 17.76
CA GLN A 379 5.58 -0.09 18.23
C GLN A 379 5.01 -0.65 19.53
N SER A 380 4.71 0.21 20.52
CA SER A 380 4.11 -0.22 21.78
C SER A 380 2.72 -0.89 21.60
N ILE A 381 1.94 -0.44 20.61
CA ILE A 381 0.64 -1.03 20.30
C ILE A 381 0.83 -2.36 19.56
N ALA A 382 1.76 -2.42 18.61
CA ALA A 382 2.07 -3.62 17.84
C ALA A 382 2.54 -4.77 18.75
N GLU A 383 3.42 -4.48 19.71
CA GLU A 383 3.85 -5.45 20.74
C GLU A 383 2.68 -5.99 21.56
N ARG A 384 1.77 -5.11 22.01
CA ARG A 384 0.57 -5.51 22.76
C ARG A 384 -0.40 -6.36 21.95
N LEU A 385 -0.40 -6.19 20.63
CA LEU A 385 -1.27 -6.92 19.71
C LEU A 385 -0.63 -8.18 19.14
N ASP A 386 0.61 -8.52 19.51
CA ASP A 386 1.38 -9.64 18.94
C ASP A 386 1.56 -9.50 17.41
N VAL A 387 1.89 -8.28 16.96
CA VAL A 387 2.10 -7.94 15.54
C VAL A 387 3.54 -7.46 15.33
N ASP A 388 4.29 -8.11 14.43
CA ASP A 388 5.64 -7.65 14.10
C ASP A 388 5.61 -6.66 12.94
N LEU A 389 6.10 -5.45 13.18
CA LEU A 389 6.21 -4.39 12.19
C LEU A 389 7.67 -4.21 11.76
N THR A 390 7.94 -4.26 10.45
CA THR A 390 9.26 -3.93 9.90
C THR A 390 9.19 -2.58 9.18
N PRO A 391 10.03 -1.59 9.53
CA PRO A 391 10.09 -0.32 8.81
C PRO A 391 10.41 -0.51 7.32
N MET A 392 9.70 0.18 6.44
CA MET A 392 9.86 0.10 4.98
C MET A 392 11.02 0.95 4.46
N LYS A 393 12.20 0.82 5.09
CA LYS A 393 13.36 1.65 4.78
C LYS A 393 13.75 1.56 3.29
N GLY A 394 13.93 2.70 2.65
CA GLY A 394 14.24 2.81 1.21
C GLY A 394 13.12 2.40 0.25
N MET A 395 11.91 2.12 0.75
CA MET A 395 10.70 1.80 -0.03
C MET A 395 9.49 2.58 0.48
N GLN A 396 9.72 3.77 1.05
CA GLN A 396 8.69 4.53 1.74
C GLN A 396 7.67 5.11 0.77
N ILE A 397 8.10 5.55 -0.43
CA ILE A 397 7.16 6.03 -1.45
C ILE A 397 6.29 4.89 -2.01
N SER A 398 6.86 3.70 -2.16
CA SER A 398 6.10 2.52 -2.61
C SER A 398 5.07 2.11 -1.55
N ALA A 399 5.46 2.12 -0.27
CA ALA A 399 4.56 1.85 0.83
C ALA A 399 3.48 2.94 0.99
N PHE A 400 3.85 4.20 0.80
CA PHE A 400 2.92 5.34 0.78
C PHE A 400 1.85 5.14 -0.30
N SER A 401 2.26 4.88 -1.55
CA SER A 401 1.34 4.62 -2.64
C SER A 401 0.49 3.38 -2.38
N ALA A 402 1.05 2.33 -1.77
CA ALA A 402 0.31 1.11 -1.45
C ALA A 402 -0.79 1.28 -0.39
N THR A 403 -0.86 2.43 0.27
CA THR A 403 -1.90 2.79 1.24
C THR A 403 -2.93 3.77 0.70
N LEU A 404 -2.86 4.13 -0.59
CA LEU A 404 -3.84 4.97 -1.26
C LEU A 404 -4.91 4.11 -1.96
N PRO A 405 -6.20 4.53 -2.01
CA PRO A 405 -7.27 3.80 -2.71
C PRO A 405 -6.97 3.47 -4.19
N ILE A 406 -6.27 4.36 -4.87
CA ILE A 406 -5.87 4.25 -6.28
C ILE A 406 -4.47 3.66 -6.48
N GLY A 407 -3.75 3.39 -5.39
CA GLY A 407 -2.34 3.09 -5.43
C GLY A 407 -2.02 1.60 -5.52
N GLY A 408 -0.73 1.26 -5.52
CA GLY A 408 -0.26 -0.11 -5.72
C GLY A 408 -0.62 -1.07 -4.57
N THR A 409 -0.17 -2.32 -4.66
CA THR A 409 -0.46 -3.33 -3.64
C THR A 409 0.49 -3.27 -2.44
N ALA A 410 -0.07 -3.51 -1.23
CA ALA A 410 0.65 -3.68 0.04
C ALA A 410 1.61 -4.88 0.06
#